data_AF-A0A2A2QH14-F1
#
_entry.id   AF-A0A2A2QH14-F1
#
_cell.length_a   1.000
_cell.length_b   1.000
_cell.length_c   1.000
_cell.angle_alpha   90.00
_cell.angle_beta   90.00
_cell.angle_gamma   90.00
#
_symmetry.space_group_name_H-M   'P 1'
#
loop_
_entity.id
_entity.type
_entity.pdbx_description
1 polymer ?
#
loop_
_entity_poly.entity_id
_entity_poly.type
_entity_poly.pdbx_seq_one_letter_code
_entity_poly.pdbx_strand_id
1 'polypeptide(L)'
;MSLRTFILGLSASFGVAWLAIVVIPFFKMRNLEPVRLDEATDGATGIFNPKRTGRIADGSRVYAQNGCYLCHSQLVRPTYAGNDLFRPDWGGLKSDGDRGDTRRETNAYDFTGEKFAQIGVTRMGPDLSNLGRRLDALHAKGESPEAWLYSFLYNPRSNPEHWKSTCPPQPFLFVKREIKGNPSPDALPVNAGEGFEIVPGPDAKALVSYLLSLKKDQKLPAALDFAPTKKSGS
;
A
#
# COMPACT_ATOMS: atom_id res chain seq x y z
N MET A 1 50.07 -5.74 20.37
CA MET A 1 48.71 -6.17 20.79
C MET A 1 48.70 -7.67 20.99
N SER A 2 48.04 -8.18 22.05
CA SER A 2 47.83 -9.63 22.19
C SER A 2 46.69 -10.12 21.30
N LEU A 3 46.73 -11.39 20.87
CA LEU A 3 45.63 -12.02 20.13
C LEU A 3 44.28 -11.89 20.85
N ARG A 4 44.30 -12.00 22.19
CA ARG A 4 43.09 -11.82 23.03
C ARG A 4 42.51 -10.40 22.90
N THR A 5 43.36 -9.38 22.97
CA THR A 5 42.95 -7.98 22.81
C THR A 5 42.41 -7.70 21.40
N PHE A 6 43.03 -8.29 20.37
CA PHE A 6 42.56 -8.18 18.99
C PHE A 6 41.16 -8.79 18.80
N ILE A 7 40.95 -10.03 19.27
CA ILE A 7 39.66 -10.71 19.15
C ILE A 7 38.57 -9.93 19.90
N LEU A 8 38.83 -9.48 21.13
CA LEU A 8 37.85 -8.70 21.89
C LEU A 8 37.50 -7.37 21.20
N GLY A 9 38.49 -6.68 20.64
CA GLY A 9 38.26 -5.45 19.87
C GLY A 9 37.38 -5.73 18.64
N LEU A 10 37.71 -6.75 17.85
CA LEU A 10 36.95 -7.13 16.66
C LEU A 10 35.51 -7.53 17.01
N SER A 11 35.33 -8.38 18.03
CA SER A 11 34.01 -8.82 18.49
C SER A 11 33.18 -7.65 19.03
N ALA A 12 33.78 -6.71 19.75
CA ALA A 12 33.08 -5.52 20.24
C ALA A 12 32.67 -4.60 19.09
N SER A 13 33.57 -4.31 18.13
CA SER A 13 33.27 -3.46 16.98
C SER A 13 32.13 -4.02 16.13
N PHE A 14 32.13 -5.32 15.85
CA PHE A 14 31.03 -5.95 15.10
C PHE A 14 29.77 -6.11 15.97
N GLY A 15 29.92 -6.59 17.20
CA GLY A 15 28.81 -6.90 18.10
C GLY A 15 27.99 -5.68 18.48
N VAL A 16 28.65 -4.55 18.80
CA VAL A 16 27.95 -3.30 19.14
C VAL A 16 27.19 -2.76 17.93
N ALA A 17 27.80 -2.75 16.74
CA ALA A 17 27.14 -2.29 15.52
C ALA A 17 25.93 -3.18 15.16
N TRP A 18 26.08 -4.50 15.23
CA TRP A 18 25.00 -5.46 14.99
C TRP A 18 23.86 -5.31 16.01
N LEU A 19 24.18 -5.16 17.31
CA LEU A 19 23.18 -4.93 18.34
C LEU A 19 22.40 -3.62 18.10
N ALA A 20 23.12 -2.54 17.79
CA ALA A 20 22.52 -1.21 17.61
C ALA A 20 21.65 -1.10 16.34
N ILE A 21 22.09 -1.71 15.22
CA ILE A 21 21.44 -1.56 13.92
C ILE A 21 20.40 -2.65 13.65
N VAL A 22 20.58 -3.87 14.17
CA VAL A 22 19.72 -5.01 13.87
C VAL A 22 18.86 -5.39 15.07
N VAL A 23 19.49 -5.72 16.20
CA VAL A 23 18.79 -6.32 17.34
C VAL A 23 17.85 -5.34 18.02
N ILE A 24 18.35 -4.16 18.42
CA ILE A 24 17.54 -3.15 19.11
C ILE A 24 16.35 -2.70 18.24
N PRO A 25 16.51 -2.34 16.96
CA PRO A 25 15.39 -1.96 16.11
C PRO A 25 14.39 -3.09 15.89
N PHE A 26 14.84 -4.34 15.71
CA PHE A 26 13.95 -5.49 15.58
C PHE A 26 13.05 -5.64 16.81
N PHE A 27 13.62 -5.61 18.02
CA PHE A 27 12.82 -5.74 19.25
C PHE A 27 11.90 -4.55 19.50
N LYS A 28 12.28 -3.33 19.08
CA LYS A 28 11.42 -2.14 19.14
C LYS A 28 10.25 -2.19 18.16
N MET A 29 10.44 -2.77 16.97
CA MET A 29 9.46 -2.73 15.88
C MET A 29 8.59 -3.99 15.79
N ARG A 30 9.04 -5.14 16.31
CA ARG A 30 8.31 -6.42 16.20
C ARG A 30 6.96 -6.43 16.93
N ASN A 31 6.80 -5.59 17.94
CA ASN A 31 5.60 -5.49 18.75
C ASN A 31 5.36 -4.03 19.14
N LEU A 32 4.94 -3.24 18.16
CA LEU A 32 4.60 -1.84 18.36
C LEU A 32 3.44 -1.73 19.34
N GLU A 33 3.61 -0.89 20.36
CA GLU A 33 2.55 -0.65 21.33
C GLU A 33 1.36 0.03 20.65
N PRO A 34 0.11 -0.37 20.97
CA PRO A 34 -1.06 0.30 20.42
C PRO A 34 -1.08 1.78 20.81
N VAL A 35 -1.29 2.67 19.84
CA VAL A 35 -1.38 4.11 20.11
C VAL A 35 -2.73 4.41 20.73
N ARG A 36 -2.72 5.01 21.92
CA ARG A 36 -3.95 5.47 22.59
C ARG A 36 -4.34 6.84 22.06
N LEU A 37 -5.64 7.00 21.80
CA LEU A 37 -6.26 8.26 21.46
C LEU A 37 -6.55 9.03 22.74
N ASP A 38 -6.24 10.33 22.71
CA ASP A 38 -6.56 11.26 23.78
C ASP A 38 -7.72 12.17 23.37
N GLU A 39 -8.72 12.33 24.24
CA GLU A 39 -9.92 13.10 23.90
C GLU A 39 -9.60 14.58 23.64
N ALA A 40 -8.66 15.16 24.38
CA ALA A 40 -8.32 16.57 24.26
C ALA A 40 -7.55 16.87 22.96
N THR A 41 -6.70 15.96 22.50
CA THR A 41 -5.91 16.17 21.27
C THR A 41 -6.51 15.54 20.01
N ASP A 42 -7.11 14.36 20.13
CA ASP A 42 -7.59 13.57 19.00
C ASP A 42 -9.11 13.65 18.79
N GLY A 43 -9.85 14.10 19.82
CA GLY A 43 -11.32 14.19 19.80
C GLY A 43 -12.01 12.83 19.96
N ALA A 44 -11.28 11.80 20.39
CA ALA A 44 -11.79 10.45 20.63
C ALA A 44 -10.96 9.75 21.70
N THR A 45 -11.55 8.76 22.36
CA THR A 45 -10.86 7.87 23.30
C THR A 45 -10.74 6.46 22.71
N GLY A 46 -9.74 5.70 23.16
CA GLY A 46 -9.55 4.30 22.79
C GLY A 46 -8.21 4.03 22.11
N ILE A 47 -8.16 2.99 21.28
CA ILE A 47 -6.95 2.58 20.56
C ILE A 47 -7.08 2.98 19.09
N PHE A 48 -6.06 3.63 18.57
CA PHE A 48 -5.93 3.91 17.15
C PHE A 48 -5.82 2.59 16.37
N ASN A 49 -6.79 2.36 15.49
CA ASN A 49 -6.75 1.27 14.54
C ASN A 49 -6.87 1.83 13.12
N PRO A 50 -5.89 1.57 12.24
CA PRO A 50 -5.98 1.97 10.85
C PRO A 50 -7.28 1.51 10.17
N LYS A 51 -8.00 2.46 9.59
CA LYS A 51 -9.19 2.24 8.76
C LYS A 51 -8.78 1.55 7.47
N ARG A 52 -8.86 0.23 7.45
CA ARG A 52 -8.64 -0.62 6.28
C ARG A 52 -9.86 -1.50 6.05
N THR A 53 -10.32 -1.55 4.81
CA THR A 53 -11.45 -2.40 4.38
C THR A 53 -10.96 -3.38 3.32
N GLY A 54 -11.56 -4.56 3.24
CA GLY A 54 -11.21 -5.57 2.24
C GLY A 54 -10.25 -6.67 2.75
N ARG A 55 -9.75 -7.47 1.82
CA ARG A 55 -8.98 -8.69 2.08
C ARG A 55 -7.48 -8.41 2.25
N ILE A 56 -7.11 -7.77 3.37
CA ILE A 56 -5.73 -7.28 3.60
C ILE A 56 -4.70 -8.42 3.65
N ALA A 57 -4.90 -9.43 4.52
CA ALA A 57 -3.93 -10.50 4.71
C ALA A 57 -3.76 -11.35 3.44
N ASP A 58 -4.88 -11.74 2.81
CA ASP A 58 -4.85 -12.56 1.59
C ASP A 58 -4.32 -11.79 0.39
N GLY A 59 -4.80 -10.56 0.18
CA GLY A 59 -4.40 -9.75 -0.98
C GLY A 59 -2.96 -9.27 -0.88
N SER A 60 -2.45 -8.93 0.31
CA SER A 60 -1.02 -8.61 0.51
C SER A 60 -0.12 -9.83 0.27
N ARG A 61 -0.58 -11.03 0.63
CA ARG A 61 0.11 -12.29 0.29
C ARG A 61 0.18 -12.47 -1.23
N VAL A 62 -0.93 -12.31 -1.95
CA VAL A 62 -0.96 -12.42 -3.42
C VAL A 62 -0.08 -11.35 -4.06
N TYR A 63 -0.14 -10.11 -3.57
CA TYR A 63 0.74 -9.01 -4.01
C TYR A 63 2.23 -9.38 -3.88
N ALA A 64 2.61 -9.98 -2.75
CA ALA A 64 3.98 -10.42 -2.51
C ALA A 64 4.39 -11.61 -3.40
N GLN A 65 3.52 -12.61 -3.54
CA GLN A 65 3.78 -13.80 -4.38
C GLN A 65 4.01 -13.43 -5.85
N ASN A 66 3.34 -12.38 -6.32
CA ASN A 66 3.48 -11.87 -7.67
C ASN A 66 4.65 -10.89 -7.86
N GLY A 67 5.43 -10.60 -6.81
CA GLY A 67 6.59 -9.72 -6.88
C GLY A 67 6.24 -8.26 -7.17
N CYS A 68 5.01 -7.82 -6.91
CA CYS A 68 4.57 -6.45 -7.22
C CYS A 68 5.43 -5.39 -6.50
N TYR A 69 5.95 -5.71 -5.31
CA TYR A 69 6.85 -4.85 -4.53
C TYR A 69 8.19 -4.58 -5.21
N LEU A 70 8.58 -5.38 -6.22
CA LEU A 70 9.81 -5.15 -6.97
C LEU A 70 9.68 -3.88 -7.83
N CYS A 71 8.50 -3.60 -8.35
CA CYS A 71 8.24 -2.46 -9.25
C CYS A 71 7.50 -1.30 -8.58
N HIS A 72 6.73 -1.58 -7.53
CA HIS A 72 5.87 -0.63 -6.86
C HIS A 72 6.22 -0.54 -5.38
N SER A 73 6.41 0.68 -4.87
CA SER A 73 6.47 0.91 -3.44
C SER A 73 5.09 1.12 -2.83
N GLN A 74 5.01 0.89 -1.52
CA GLN A 74 3.88 1.35 -0.70
C GLN A 74 4.39 2.09 0.54
N LEU A 75 5.24 3.09 0.28
CA LEU A 75 5.92 3.88 1.28
C LEU A 75 6.05 5.31 0.77
N VAL A 76 5.21 6.21 1.27
CA VAL A 76 5.42 7.66 1.11
C VAL A 76 6.53 8.06 2.08
N ARG A 77 7.72 8.36 1.55
CA ARG A 77 8.89 8.66 2.38
C ARG A 77 8.71 9.95 3.17
N PRO A 78 9.41 10.05 4.31
CA PRO A 78 9.55 11.32 4.98
C PRO A 78 10.14 12.42 4.10
N THR A 79 9.72 13.64 4.34
CA THR A 79 10.11 14.83 3.54
C THR A 79 11.62 15.07 3.53
N TYR A 80 12.35 14.68 4.59
CA TYR A 80 13.81 14.74 4.63
C TYR A 80 14.49 13.68 3.73
N ALA A 81 13.78 12.61 3.37
CA ALA A 81 14.28 11.47 2.59
C ALA A 81 13.72 11.40 1.16
N GLY A 82 12.77 12.28 0.82
CA GLY A 82 12.20 12.34 -0.53
C GLY A 82 11.05 13.33 -0.69
N ASN A 83 10.74 13.66 -1.94
CA ASN A 83 9.67 14.60 -2.32
C ASN A 83 8.31 13.90 -2.52
N ASP A 84 8.08 12.75 -1.87
CA ASP A 84 6.92 11.89 -2.15
C ASP A 84 5.60 12.54 -1.70
N LEU A 85 5.62 13.25 -0.57
CA LEU A 85 4.46 13.94 0.00
C LEU A 85 3.90 15.04 -0.92
N PHE A 86 4.79 15.69 -1.68
CA PHE A 86 4.43 16.79 -2.58
C PHE A 86 4.03 16.32 -3.98
N ARG A 87 4.14 15.01 -4.27
CA ARG A 87 3.57 14.45 -5.49
C ARG A 87 2.05 14.39 -5.32
N PRO A 88 1.27 14.95 -6.27
CA PRO A 88 -0.17 15.16 -6.13
C PRO A 88 -0.97 13.94 -5.66
N ASP A 89 -0.55 12.73 -6.03
CA ASP A 89 -1.38 11.54 -5.87
C ASP A 89 -0.76 10.43 -5.00
N TRP A 90 0.33 10.71 -4.30
CA TRP A 90 1.06 9.69 -3.53
C TRP A 90 0.81 9.81 -2.04
N GLY A 91 0.92 11.02 -1.48
CA GLY A 91 0.76 11.28 -0.04
C GLY A 91 -0.68 11.18 0.47
N GLY A 92 -1.68 11.26 -0.39
CA GLY A 92 -3.08 11.45 -0.04
C GLY A 92 -3.72 12.49 -0.96
N LEU A 93 -4.83 13.10 -0.53
CA LEU A 93 -5.53 14.13 -1.28
C LEU A 93 -5.15 15.52 -0.74
N LYS A 94 -4.76 16.43 -1.62
CA LYS A 94 -4.46 17.82 -1.24
C LYS A 94 -5.70 18.58 -0.74
N SER A 95 -6.87 18.22 -1.24
CA SER A 95 -8.15 18.84 -0.88
C SER A 95 -9.24 17.78 -0.93
N ASP A 96 -9.61 17.30 0.24
CA ASP A 96 -10.75 16.43 0.54
C ASP A 96 -11.86 17.31 1.12
N GLY A 97 -13.10 17.15 0.63
CA GLY A 97 -14.23 18.01 1.01
C GLY A 97 -14.58 17.96 2.49
N ASP A 98 -14.30 16.82 3.15
CA ASP A 98 -14.62 16.60 4.56
C ASP A 98 -13.39 16.80 5.46
N ARG A 99 -12.20 16.45 4.97
CA ARG A 99 -10.97 16.35 5.78
C ARG A 99 -9.90 17.38 5.45
N GLY A 100 -10.04 18.16 4.37
CA GLY A 100 -9.01 19.11 3.93
C GLY A 100 -7.79 18.43 3.30
N ASP A 101 -6.58 18.82 3.68
CA ASP A 101 -5.35 18.19 3.17
C ASP A 101 -5.06 16.91 3.95
N THR A 102 -5.15 15.76 3.29
CA THR A 102 -5.00 14.42 3.90
C THR A 102 -3.62 13.84 3.64
N ARG A 103 -2.76 14.58 2.95
CA ARG A 103 -1.43 14.10 2.57
C ARG A 103 -0.57 13.91 3.81
N ARG A 104 0.03 12.72 3.93
CA ARG A 104 0.97 12.42 5.02
C ARG A 104 2.03 11.38 4.63
N GLU A 105 3.06 11.32 5.45
CA GLU A 105 4.11 10.32 5.39
C GLU A 105 3.56 8.95 5.86
N THR A 106 4.09 7.86 5.31
CA THR A 106 3.72 6.50 5.74
C THR A 106 4.42 6.16 7.06
N ASN A 107 3.69 5.55 7.98
CA ASN A 107 4.22 5.10 9.27
C ASN A 107 4.10 3.57 9.42
N ALA A 108 4.67 3.02 10.50
CA ALA A 108 4.70 1.58 10.71
C ALA A 108 3.31 0.96 10.94
N TYR A 109 2.36 1.70 11.53
CA TYR A 109 1.00 1.23 11.75
C TYR A 109 0.22 1.10 10.44
N ASP A 110 0.63 1.77 9.37
CA ASP A 110 0.01 1.61 8.05
C ASP A 110 0.16 0.21 7.46
N PHE A 111 0.97 -0.68 8.06
CA PHE A 111 1.10 -2.07 7.64
C PHE A 111 0.37 -3.05 8.58
N THR A 112 -0.44 -2.54 9.51
CA THR A 112 -1.26 -3.38 10.40
C THR A 112 -2.17 -4.28 9.57
N GLY A 113 -2.22 -5.57 9.94
CA GLY A 113 -2.97 -6.61 9.23
C GLY A 113 -2.21 -7.27 8.06
N GLU A 114 -1.04 -6.77 7.70
CA GLU A 114 -0.15 -7.42 6.73
C GLU A 114 0.89 -8.27 7.47
N LYS A 115 1.21 -9.46 6.94
CA LYS A 115 2.27 -10.31 7.51
C LYS A 115 3.66 -9.68 7.36
N PHE A 116 3.87 -8.96 6.25
CA PHE A 116 5.09 -8.24 5.93
C PHE A 116 4.75 -6.89 5.32
N ALA A 117 5.44 -5.83 5.76
CA ALA A 117 5.26 -4.50 5.22
C ALA A 117 5.74 -4.44 3.76
N GLN A 118 4.81 -4.19 2.83
CA GLN A 118 5.10 -4.11 1.39
C GLN A 118 5.72 -2.74 0.99
N ILE A 119 6.84 -2.35 1.62
CA ILE A 119 7.47 -1.03 1.40
C ILE A 119 8.00 -0.83 -0.03
N GLY A 120 8.30 -1.91 -0.73
CA GLY A 120 8.85 -1.92 -2.09
C GLY A 120 10.38 -1.85 -2.14
N VAL A 121 10.94 -2.23 -3.30
CA VAL A 121 12.40 -2.20 -3.56
C VAL A 121 12.74 -1.12 -4.59
N THR A 122 11.97 -1.03 -5.68
CA THR A 122 12.15 0.00 -6.70
C THR A 122 10.81 0.64 -7.09
N ARG A 123 10.87 1.70 -7.89
CA ARG A 123 9.71 2.46 -8.38
C ARG A 123 9.72 2.55 -9.90
N MET A 124 9.64 1.39 -10.55
CA MET A 124 9.41 1.32 -12.00
C MET A 124 7.98 1.73 -12.34
N GLY A 125 7.03 1.36 -11.48
CA GLY A 125 5.67 1.88 -11.48
C GLY A 125 5.44 2.91 -10.36
N PRO A 126 4.28 3.57 -10.34
CA PRO A 126 3.94 4.54 -9.30
C PRO A 126 3.83 3.87 -7.92
N ASP A 127 4.03 4.65 -6.86
CA ASP A 127 3.74 4.22 -5.49
C ASP A 127 2.24 3.93 -5.30
N LEU A 128 1.91 2.85 -4.61
CA LEU A 128 0.54 2.36 -4.46
C LEU A 128 -0.08 2.65 -3.08
N SER A 129 0.62 3.33 -2.17
CA SER A 129 0.15 3.61 -0.79
C SER A 129 -1.26 4.19 -0.71
N ASN A 130 -1.60 5.02 -1.70
CA ASN A 130 -2.89 5.69 -1.85
C ASN A 130 -3.57 5.38 -3.19
N LEU A 131 -3.33 4.20 -3.76
CA LEU A 131 -3.98 3.77 -5.01
C LEU A 131 -5.50 3.79 -4.90
N GLY A 132 -6.07 3.30 -3.80
CA GLY A 132 -7.50 3.32 -3.58
C GLY A 132 -8.09 4.73 -3.64
N ARG A 133 -7.37 5.74 -3.14
CA ARG A 133 -7.80 7.14 -3.23
C ARG A 133 -7.82 7.68 -4.66
N ARG A 134 -6.84 7.28 -5.48
CA ARG A 134 -6.82 7.65 -6.90
C ARG A 134 -7.98 7.02 -7.65
N LEU A 135 -8.34 5.79 -7.31
CA LEU A 135 -9.44 5.09 -7.95
C LEU A 135 -10.82 5.55 -7.45
N ASP A 136 -10.94 6.11 -6.24
CA ASP A 136 -12.18 6.79 -5.81
C ASP A 136 -12.57 7.93 -6.79
N ALA A 137 -11.59 8.62 -7.37
CA ALA A 137 -11.84 9.64 -8.38
C ALA A 137 -12.35 9.06 -9.72
N LEU A 138 -12.02 7.80 -10.05
CA LEU A 138 -12.64 7.09 -11.17
C LEU A 138 -14.08 6.71 -10.84
N HIS A 139 -14.33 6.26 -9.61
CA HIS A 139 -15.68 5.95 -9.15
C HIS A 139 -16.62 7.15 -9.25
N ALA A 140 -16.13 8.34 -8.88
CA ALA A 140 -16.88 9.58 -9.01
C ALA A 140 -17.28 9.93 -10.46
N LYS A 141 -16.61 9.34 -11.47
CA LYS A 141 -16.93 9.48 -12.90
C LYS A 141 -17.88 8.40 -13.42
N GLY A 142 -18.36 7.50 -12.57
CA GLY A 142 -19.25 6.39 -12.93
C GLY A 142 -18.54 5.13 -13.40
N GLU A 143 -17.20 5.08 -13.32
CA GLU A 143 -16.42 3.89 -13.64
C GLU A 143 -16.29 2.98 -12.41
N SER A 144 -16.18 1.66 -12.59
CA SER A 144 -15.92 0.73 -11.48
C SER A 144 -14.40 0.61 -11.24
N PRO A 145 -13.89 1.01 -10.05
CA PRO A 145 -12.51 0.80 -9.66
C PRO A 145 -12.05 -0.66 -9.74
N GLU A 146 -12.93 -1.58 -9.34
CA GLU A 146 -12.71 -3.02 -9.37
C GLU A 146 -12.53 -3.52 -10.80
N ALA A 147 -13.46 -3.17 -11.70
CA ALA A 147 -13.41 -3.58 -13.11
C ALA A 147 -12.19 -2.98 -13.84
N TRP A 148 -11.84 -1.74 -13.52
CA TRP A 148 -10.62 -1.09 -14.02
C TRP A 148 -9.37 -1.87 -13.59
N LEU A 149 -9.28 -2.22 -12.30
CA LEU A 149 -8.14 -2.98 -11.77
C LEU A 149 -8.07 -4.40 -12.37
N TYR A 150 -9.19 -5.11 -12.50
CA TYR A 150 -9.20 -6.42 -13.14
C TYR A 150 -8.68 -6.35 -14.57
N SER A 151 -9.14 -5.36 -15.35
CA SER A 151 -8.68 -5.15 -16.73
C SER A 151 -7.19 -4.82 -16.76
N PHE A 152 -6.72 -3.94 -15.86
CA PHE A 152 -5.30 -3.56 -15.77
C PHE A 152 -4.40 -4.74 -15.39
N LEU A 153 -4.81 -5.57 -14.43
CA LEU A 153 -4.05 -6.76 -14.03
C LEU A 153 -4.05 -7.83 -15.14
N TYR A 154 -5.16 -8.01 -15.85
CA TYR A 154 -5.23 -8.97 -16.95
C TYR A 154 -4.31 -8.58 -18.10
N ASN A 155 -4.40 -7.32 -18.56
CA ASN A 155 -3.44 -6.76 -19.50
C ASN A 155 -3.41 -5.23 -19.41
N PRO A 156 -2.38 -4.61 -18.82
CA PRO A 156 -2.36 -3.17 -18.63
C PRO A 156 -2.32 -2.40 -19.96
N ARG A 157 -1.81 -3.04 -21.02
CA ARG A 157 -1.65 -2.42 -22.35
C ARG A 157 -2.92 -2.47 -23.19
N SER A 158 -3.99 -3.09 -22.70
CA SER A 158 -5.30 -3.03 -23.38
C SER A 158 -5.97 -1.66 -23.20
N ASN A 159 -5.57 -0.88 -22.19
CA ASN A 159 -5.98 0.50 -22.05
C ASN A 159 -5.06 1.40 -22.91
N PRO A 160 -5.60 2.18 -23.85
CA PRO A 160 -4.82 3.14 -24.65
C PRO A 160 -4.03 4.15 -23.82
N GLU A 161 -4.45 4.49 -22.60
CA GLU A 161 -3.70 5.38 -21.70
C GLU A 161 -2.44 4.70 -21.11
N HIS A 162 -2.37 3.37 -21.19
CA HIS A 162 -1.34 2.54 -20.57
C HIS A 162 -0.64 1.60 -21.56
N TRP A 163 -0.70 1.89 -22.86
CA TRP A 163 -0.05 1.07 -23.89
C TRP A 163 1.47 0.94 -23.71
N LYS A 164 2.12 1.93 -23.07
CA LYS A 164 3.56 1.91 -22.71
C LYS A 164 3.85 1.25 -21.35
N SER A 165 2.85 0.70 -20.68
CA SER A 165 3.03 0.11 -19.35
C SER A 165 4.05 -1.02 -19.42
N THR A 166 5.05 -0.94 -18.54
CA THR A 166 6.05 -1.99 -18.32
C THR A 166 5.59 -3.00 -17.27
N CYS A 167 4.39 -2.83 -16.68
CA CYS A 167 3.82 -3.77 -15.73
C CYS A 167 3.51 -5.11 -16.45
N PRO A 168 4.03 -6.25 -15.96
CA PRO A 168 3.72 -7.55 -16.54
C PRO A 168 2.22 -7.87 -16.44
N PRO A 169 1.62 -8.48 -17.48
CA PRO A 169 0.24 -8.93 -17.42
C PRO A 169 0.13 -10.16 -16.51
N GLN A 170 -0.99 -10.31 -15.81
CA GLN A 170 -1.26 -11.42 -14.89
C GLN A 170 -2.51 -12.22 -15.29
N PRO A 171 -2.61 -12.70 -16.55
CA PRO A 171 -3.81 -13.40 -17.02
C PRO A 171 -4.06 -14.72 -16.26
N PHE A 172 -3.03 -15.30 -15.65
CA PHE A 172 -3.13 -16.52 -14.84
C PHE A 172 -3.96 -16.34 -13.56
N LEU A 173 -4.22 -15.10 -13.12
CA LEU A 173 -5.14 -14.83 -12.00
C LEU A 173 -6.62 -14.90 -12.42
N PHE A 174 -6.90 -15.08 -13.71
CA PHE A 174 -8.22 -15.09 -14.31
C PHE A 174 -8.54 -16.45 -14.91
N VAL A 175 -9.84 -16.75 -14.99
CA VAL A 175 -10.35 -18.03 -15.49
C VAL A 175 -11.26 -17.76 -16.68
N LYS A 176 -10.98 -18.45 -17.79
CA LYS A 176 -11.92 -18.56 -18.90
C LYS A 176 -12.96 -19.63 -18.57
N ARG A 177 -14.24 -19.30 -18.64
CA ARG A 177 -15.34 -20.23 -18.39
C ARG A 177 -16.51 -20.00 -19.33
N GLU A 178 -17.34 -21.02 -19.51
CA GLU A 178 -18.59 -20.90 -20.25
C GLU A 178 -19.58 -20.00 -19.51
N ILE A 179 -20.32 -19.19 -20.27
CA ILE A 179 -21.40 -18.37 -19.73
C ILE A 179 -22.59 -19.30 -19.46
N LYS A 180 -23.00 -19.40 -18.19
CA LYS A 180 -24.18 -20.16 -17.78
C LYS A 180 -25.31 -19.20 -17.44
N GLY A 181 -26.17 -18.93 -18.42
CA GLY A 181 -27.23 -17.94 -18.31
C GLY A 181 -26.71 -16.53 -18.58
N ASN A 182 -26.66 -15.68 -17.56
CA ASN A 182 -26.14 -14.31 -17.70
C ASN A 182 -24.63 -14.26 -17.46
N PRO A 183 -23.89 -13.37 -18.15
CA PRO A 183 -22.49 -13.09 -17.84
C PRO A 183 -22.30 -12.65 -16.38
N SER A 184 -21.12 -12.96 -15.85
CA SER A 184 -20.69 -12.50 -14.54
C SER A 184 -20.68 -10.97 -14.46
N PRO A 185 -21.09 -10.36 -13.34
CA PRO A 185 -20.88 -8.92 -13.14
C PRO A 185 -19.39 -8.55 -13.11
N ASP A 186 -18.52 -9.50 -12.78
CA ASP A 186 -17.06 -9.34 -12.76
C ASP A 186 -16.41 -9.74 -14.11
N ALA A 187 -17.17 -10.00 -15.18
CA ALA A 187 -16.61 -10.41 -16.46
C ALA A 187 -15.78 -9.26 -17.08
N LEU A 188 -14.59 -9.60 -17.59
CA LEU A 188 -13.71 -8.62 -18.22
C LEU A 188 -14.25 -8.24 -19.62
N PRO A 189 -14.12 -6.97 -20.04
CA PRO A 189 -14.54 -6.49 -21.35
C PRO A 189 -13.53 -6.90 -22.43
N VAL A 190 -13.25 -8.19 -22.56
CA VAL A 190 -12.28 -8.77 -23.50
C VAL A 190 -12.94 -9.89 -24.30
N ASN A 191 -12.49 -10.07 -25.55
CA ASN A 191 -13.00 -11.17 -26.37
C ASN A 191 -12.49 -12.52 -25.82
N ALA A 192 -13.40 -13.30 -25.25
CA ALA A 192 -13.13 -14.64 -24.72
C ALA A 192 -13.50 -15.77 -25.71
N GLY A 193 -14.06 -15.44 -26.88
CA GLY A 193 -14.71 -16.37 -27.80
C GLY A 193 -16.21 -16.55 -27.52
N GLU A 194 -16.95 -17.03 -28.52
CA GLU A 194 -18.41 -17.20 -28.42
C GLU A 194 -18.80 -18.14 -27.27
N GLY A 195 -19.72 -17.69 -26.40
CA GLY A 195 -20.22 -18.46 -25.27
C GLY A 195 -19.28 -18.53 -24.05
N PHE A 196 -18.12 -17.86 -24.09
CA PHE A 196 -17.18 -17.82 -22.98
C PHE A 196 -17.02 -16.41 -22.41
N GLU A 197 -16.62 -16.35 -21.14
CA GLU A 197 -16.22 -15.14 -20.44
C GLU A 197 -14.90 -15.35 -19.70
N ILE A 198 -14.19 -14.25 -19.44
CA ILE A 198 -13.01 -14.23 -18.57
C ILE A 198 -13.40 -13.55 -17.27
N VAL A 199 -13.21 -14.22 -16.15
CA VAL A 199 -13.58 -13.74 -14.82
C VAL A 199 -12.40 -13.81 -13.84
N PRO A 200 -12.33 -12.92 -12.85
CA PRO A 200 -11.29 -12.97 -11.82
C PRO A 200 -11.43 -14.22 -10.94
N GLY A 201 -10.33 -14.95 -10.78
CA GLY A 201 -10.20 -16.01 -9.80
C GLY A 201 -10.09 -15.49 -8.36
N PRO A 202 -10.05 -16.37 -7.35
CA PRO A 202 -9.99 -15.97 -5.94
C PRO A 202 -8.81 -15.05 -5.60
N ASP A 203 -7.64 -15.31 -6.18
CA ASP A 203 -6.43 -14.50 -5.95
C ASP A 203 -6.52 -13.13 -6.63
N ALA A 204 -7.11 -13.03 -7.83
CA ALA A 204 -7.41 -11.73 -8.44
C ALA A 204 -8.35 -10.90 -7.56
N LYS A 205 -9.43 -11.50 -7.05
CA LYS A 205 -10.38 -10.80 -6.16
C LYS A 205 -9.72 -10.35 -4.86
N ALA A 206 -8.86 -11.19 -4.26
CA ALA A 206 -8.12 -10.83 -3.07
C ALA A 206 -7.14 -9.68 -3.34
N LEU A 207 -6.38 -9.74 -4.44
CA LEU A 207 -5.42 -8.71 -4.82
C LEU A 207 -6.11 -7.38 -5.10
N VAL A 208 -7.18 -7.37 -5.90
CA VAL A 208 -7.95 -6.13 -6.19
C VAL A 208 -8.56 -5.54 -4.93
N SER A 209 -9.14 -6.37 -4.06
CA SER A 209 -9.65 -5.92 -2.75
C SER A 209 -8.55 -5.27 -1.90
N TYR A 210 -7.35 -5.84 -1.88
CA TYR A 210 -6.20 -5.24 -1.19
C TYR A 210 -5.74 -3.93 -1.84
N LEU A 211 -5.64 -3.86 -3.17
CA LEU A 211 -5.23 -2.64 -3.89
C LEU A 211 -6.21 -1.48 -3.66
N LEU A 212 -7.51 -1.75 -3.61
CA LEU A 212 -8.55 -0.76 -3.30
C LEU A 212 -8.51 -0.32 -1.83
N SER A 213 -8.03 -1.19 -0.93
CA SER A 213 -7.84 -0.86 0.49
C SER A 213 -6.66 0.09 0.75
N LEU A 214 -5.77 0.29 -0.24
CA LEU A 214 -4.59 1.14 -0.09
C LEU A 214 -4.99 2.62 -0.08
N LYS A 215 -5.35 3.08 1.12
CA LYS A 215 -5.77 4.44 1.46
C LYS A 215 -5.04 4.91 2.73
N LYS A 216 -3.71 4.96 2.66
CA LYS A 216 -2.81 5.38 3.76
C LYS A 216 -2.80 6.91 3.99
N ASP A 217 -3.95 7.56 3.90
CA ASP A 217 -4.15 9.02 4.08
C ASP A 217 -5.12 9.35 5.23
N GLN A 218 -5.46 8.37 6.06
CA GLN A 218 -6.30 8.59 7.24
C GLN A 218 -5.65 9.57 8.22
N LYS A 219 -6.49 10.29 8.97
CA LYS A 219 -6.03 11.16 10.07
C LYS A 219 -5.27 10.31 11.10
N LEU A 220 -4.11 10.80 11.52
CA LEU A 220 -3.30 10.18 12.55
C LEU A 220 -3.63 10.77 13.93
N PRO A 221 -3.41 10.01 15.01
CA PRO A 221 -3.35 10.56 16.35
C PRO A 221 -2.23 11.60 16.44
N ALA A 222 -2.37 12.60 17.31
CA ALA A 222 -1.38 13.65 17.52
C ALA A 222 0.00 13.09 17.86
N ALA A 223 0.07 11.96 18.58
CA ALA A 223 1.33 11.27 18.92
C ALA A 223 2.07 10.68 17.70
N LEU A 224 1.41 10.53 16.55
CA LEU A 224 1.96 10.03 15.29
C LEU A 224 2.01 11.10 14.19
N ASP A 225 1.42 12.27 14.42
CA ASP A 225 1.42 13.36 13.46
C ASP A 225 2.61 14.28 13.71
N PHE A 226 3.64 14.14 12.88
CA PHE A 226 4.86 14.96 12.93
C PHE A 226 4.81 16.11 11.93
N ALA A 227 3.64 16.41 11.34
CA ALA A 227 3.49 17.56 10.48
C ALA A 227 3.81 18.85 11.26
N PRO A 228 4.42 19.86 10.61
CA PRO A 228 4.63 21.16 11.24
C PRO A 228 3.28 21.72 11.70
N THR A 229 3.19 22.16 12.95
CA THR A 229 1.97 22.79 13.45
C THR A 229 1.69 24.03 12.61
N LYS A 230 0.51 24.09 11.98
CA LYS A 230 0.06 25.32 11.32
C LYS A 230 -0.03 26.38 12.40
N LYS A 231 0.77 27.45 12.26
CA LYS A 231 0.59 28.64 13.10
C LYS A 231 -0.84 29.14 12.91
N SER A 232 -1.56 29.40 13.98
CA SER A 232 -2.91 29.95 13.88
C SER A 232 -2.84 31.30 13.15
N GLY A 233 -3.45 31.40 11.97
CA GLY A 233 -3.59 32.67 11.23
C GLY A 233 -2.84 32.81 9.90
N SER A 234 -2.43 31.72 9.24
CA SER A 234 -1.95 31.74 7.84
C SER A 234 -2.87 30.99 6.90
#